data_AF-A0A1H0UI65-F1
#
_entry.id   AF-A0A1H0UI65-F1
#
_cell.length_a   1.000
_cell.length_b   1.000
_cell.length_c   1.000
_cell.angle_alpha   90.00
_cell.angle_beta   90.00
_cell.angle_gamma   90.00
#
_symmetry.space_group_name_H-M   'P 1'
#
loop_
_entity.id
_entity.type
_entity.pdbx_description
1 polymer ?
#
loop_
_entity_poly.entity_id
_entity_poly.type
_entity_poly.pdbx_seq_one_letter_code
_entity_poly.pdbx_strand_id
1 'polypeptide(L)'
;MGTVYVRFDIEPMSAAEGYAVCEFVDGLPTRQVTVVGDRLVSSLDAEEDPEFGPTLTESALDEDWRTEEPELTEVGAGEFEELWERATAR
;
A
#
# COMPACT_ATOMS: atom_id res chain seq x y z
N MET A 1 15.39 -6.56 8.73
CA MET A 1 15.36 -5.61 7.59
C MET A 1 14.90 -4.25 8.12
N GLY A 2 15.27 -3.12 7.51
CA GLY A 2 14.75 -1.83 7.97
C GLY A 2 13.26 -1.66 7.66
N THR A 3 12.68 -0.52 8.06
CA THR A 3 11.39 -0.08 7.53
C THR A 3 11.56 0.35 6.08
N VAL A 4 10.70 -0.14 5.18
CA VAL A 4 10.66 0.25 3.77
C VAL A 4 9.21 0.47 3.33
N TYR A 5 9.03 1.34 2.35
CA TYR A 5 7.72 1.66 1.81
C TYR A 5 7.71 1.29 0.34
N VAL A 6 6.80 0.41 -0.05
CA VAL A 6 6.77 -0.15 -1.39
C VAL A 6 5.43 0.16 -2.02
N ARG A 7 5.49 0.79 -3.18
CA ARG A 7 4.36 0.98 -4.08
C ARG A 7 4.28 -0.20 -5.05
N PHE A 8 3.08 -0.69 -5.27
CA PHE A 8 2.78 -1.66 -6.33
C PHE A 8 1.47 -1.29 -7.03
N ASP A 9 1.40 -1.52 -8.33
CA ASP A 9 0.19 -1.28 -9.09
C ASP A 9 -0.86 -2.35 -8.75
N ILE A 10 -2.13 -1.96 -8.66
CA ILE A 10 -3.23 -2.90 -8.43
C ILE A 10 -3.97 -3.12 -9.74
N GLU A 11 -4.23 -4.39 -10.07
CA GLU A 11 -5.00 -4.71 -11.26
C GLU A 11 -6.39 -4.02 -11.18
N PRO A 12 -6.79 -3.26 -12.22
CA PRO A 12 -8.01 -2.50 -12.18
C PRO A 12 -9.23 -3.44 -12.18
N MET A 13 -9.85 -3.64 -11.02
CA MET A 13 -11.17 -4.28 -10.91
C MET A 13 -12.30 -3.40 -11.47
N SER A 14 -12.03 -2.11 -11.70
CA SER A 14 -12.91 -1.13 -12.35
C SER A 14 -12.07 -0.17 -13.18
N ALA A 15 -12.71 0.58 -14.09
CA ALA A 15 -12.09 1.37 -15.17
C ALA A 15 -11.11 2.50 -14.76
N ALA A 16 -10.64 2.54 -13.51
CA ALA A 16 -9.64 3.47 -13.02
C ALA A 16 -8.36 2.72 -12.65
N GLU A 17 -7.23 3.17 -13.19
CA GLU A 17 -5.90 2.75 -12.75
C GLU A 17 -5.71 3.13 -11.26
N GLY A 18 -5.09 2.24 -10.49
CA GLY A 18 -4.83 2.44 -9.07
C GLY A 18 -3.51 1.82 -8.65
N TYR A 19 -3.03 2.23 -7.48
CA TYR A 19 -1.84 1.67 -6.86
C TYR A 19 -2.04 1.54 -5.35
N ALA A 20 -1.27 0.66 -4.73
CA ALA A 20 -1.16 0.57 -3.28
C ALA A 20 0.25 0.94 -2.85
N VAL A 21 0.36 1.53 -1.66
CA VAL A 21 1.63 1.79 -0.98
C VAL A 21 1.58 1.13 0.38
N CYS A 22 2.51 0.23 0.65
CA CYS A 22 2.58 -0.55 1.88
C CYS A 22 3.87 -0.24 2.65
N GLU A 23 3.72 0.01 3.94
CA GLU A 23 4.81 0.00 4.90
C GLU A 23 5.14 -1.44 5.29
N PHE A 24 6.40 -1.81 5.14
CA PHE A 24 6.96 -3.06 5.64
C PHE A 24 7.97 -2.76 6.75
N VAL A 25 7.78 -3.38 7.92
CA VAL A 25 8.73 -3.35 9.03
C VAL A 25 9.33 -4.73 9.17
N ASP A 26 10.65 -4.84 9.02
CA ASP A 26 11.35 -6.14 9.02
C ASP A 26 10.79 -7.13 7.97
N GLY A 27 10.30 -6.61 6.83
CA GLY A 27 9.71 -7.41 5.75
C GLY A 27 8.24 -7.79 5.99
N LEU A 28 7.64 -7.39 7.12
CA LEU A 28 6.23 -7.65 7.41
C LEU A 28 5.36 -6.42 7.12
N PRO A 29 4.23 -6.57 6.42
CA PRO A 29 3.34 -5.46 6.10
C PRO A 29 2.61 -4.98 7.37
N THR A 30 2.66 -3.68 7.63
CA THR A 30 2.09 -3.07 8.85
C THR A 30 1.00 -2.06 8.57
N ARG A 31 1.17 -1.25 7.52
CA ARG A 31 0.22 -0.23 7.10
C ARG A 31 0.12 -0.20 5.59
N GLN A 32 -1.05 0.06 5.04
CA GLN A 32 -1.23 0.18 3.60
C GLN A 32 -2.22 1.28 3.26
N VAL A 33 -1.93 2.03 2.20
CA VAL A 33 -2.87 2.95 1.54
C VAL A 33 -3.07 2.49 0.11
N THR A 34 -4.32 2.36 -0.30
CA THR A 34 -4.68 2.18 -1.72
C THR A 34 -5.27 3.45 -2.28
N VAL A 35 -4.83 3.80 -3.48
CA VAL A 35 -5.25 4.99 -4.22
C VAL A 35 -5.91 4.55 -5.53
N VAL A 36 -7.18 4.93 -5.71
CA VAL A 36 -7.95 4.66 -6.94
C VAL A 36 -8.62 5.96 -7.39
N GLY A 37 -8.08 6.57 -8.45
CA GLY A 37 -8.49 7.92 -8.86
C GLY A 37 -8.34 8.92 -7.71
N ASP A 38 -9.42 9.61 -7.33
CA ASP A 38 -9.44 10.58 -6.23
C ASP A 38 -9.70 9.94 -4.84
N ARG A 39 -9.88 8.62 -4.77
CA ARG A 39 -10.20 7.91 -3.52
C ARG A 39 -8.95 7.34 -2.89
N LEU A 40 -8.83 7.52 -1.57
CA LEU A 40 -7.80 6.92 -0.74
C LEU A 40 -8.47 6.04 0.31
N VAL A 41 -7.94 4.84 0.51
CA VAL A 41 -8.42 3.87 1.51
C VAL A 41 -7.23 3.38 2.30
N SER A 42 -7.28 3.47 3.63
CA SER A 42 -6.24 2.95 4.52
C SER A 42 -6.63 1.57 5.06
N SER A 43 -5.63 0.78 5.45
CA SER A 43 -5.84 -0.55 6.06
C SER A 43 -6.29 -0.51 7.53
N LEU A 44 -6.45 0.67 8.15
CA LEU A 44 -6.75 0.80 9.58
C LEU A 44 -8.23 0.97 9.94
N ASP A 45 -9.11 1.22 8.97
CA ASP A 45 -10.49 1.62 9.27
C ASP A 45 -11.45 0.88 8.34
N ALA A 46 -11.80 -0.34 8.73
CA ALA A 46 -13.16 -0.83 8.57
C ALA A 46 -13.38 -1.96 9.59
N GLU A 47 -14.42 -1.82 10.41
CA GLU A 47 -14.93 -2.88 11.31
C GLU A 47 -15.46 -4.10 10.52
N GLU A 48 -15.35 -4.06 9.19
CA GLU A 48 -15.67 -5.08 8.19
C GLU A 48 -14.54 -5.10 7.14
N ASP A 49 -14.20 -6.26 6.56
CA ASP A 49 -13.30 -6.28 5.40
C ASP A 49 -13.83 -5.31 4.31
N PRO A 50 -13.01 -4.40 3.77
CA PRO A 50 -13.49 -3.46 2.76
C PRO A 50 -14.02 -4.21 1.53
N GLU A 51 -15.32 -4.03 1.20
CA GLU A 51 -15.94 -4.59 -0.03
C GLU A 51 -15.21 -4.14 -1.31
N PHE A 52 -14.58 -2.95 -1.24
CA PHE A 52 -13.69 -2.40 -2.25
C PHE A 52 -12.51 -1.73 -1.55
N GLY A 53 -11.30 -2.25 -1.73
CA GLY A 53 -10.09 -1.73 -1.10
C GLY A 53 -9.30 -2.84 -0.42
N PRO A 54 -8.06 -2.57 -0.02
CA PRO A 54 -7.12 -3.64 0.31
C PRO A 54 -7.37 -4.18 1.71
N THR A 55 -7.37 -5.50 1.81
CA THR A 55 -6.69 -6.16 2.93
C THR A 55 -5.20 -5.80 2.87
N LEU A 56 -4.57 -5.66 4.04
CA LEU A 56 -3.09 -5.65 4.10
C LEU A 56 -2.57 -6.77 3.19
N THR A 57 -1.61 -6.46 2.32
CA THR A 57 -0.95 -7.51 1.55
C THR A 57 -0.54 -8.63 2.51
N GLU A 58 -0.96 -9.86 2.23
CA GLU A 58 -0.69 -10.99 3.12
C GLU A 58 0.74 -11.52 2.92
N SER A 59 1.41 -11.09 1.85
CA SER A 59 2.76 -11.48 1.52
C SER A 59 3.78 -10.63 2.27
N ALA A 60 4.73 -11.31 2.93
CA ALA A 60 5.95 -10.67 3.40
C ALA A 60 6.76 -10.15 2.20
N LEU A 61 7.52 -9.09 2.41
CA LEU A 61 8.45 -8.56 1.43
C LEU A 61 9.76 -9.34 1.51
N ASP A 62 10.11 -10.06 0.45
CA ASP A 62 11.37 -10.80 0.34
C ASP A 62 12.59 -9.86 0.30
N GLU A 63 13.78 -10.37 0.66
CA GLU A 63 15.02 -9.56 0.70
C GLU A 63 15.44 -9.02 -0.69
N ASP A 64 15.10 -9.75 -1.75
CA ASP A 64 15.45 -9.47 -3.15
C ASP A 64 14.34 -8.75 -3.93
N TRP A 65 13.33 -8.20 -3.23
CA TRP A 65 12.15 -7.55 -3.83
C TRP A 65 12.50 -6.45 -4.86
N ARG A 66 13.62 -5.73 -4.66
CA ARG A 66 14.08 -4.66 -5.57
C ARG A 66 14.58 -5.18 -6.92
N THR A 67 14.90 -6.48 -7.02
CA THR A 67 15.52 -7.08 -8.20
C THR A 67 14.59 -7.99 -8.99
N GLU A 68 13.50 -8.47 -8.38
CA GLU A 68 12.63 -9.48 -8.99
C GLU A 68 11.40 -8.89 -9.69
N GLU A 69 10.82 -7.80 -9.18
CA GLU A 69 9.53 -7.31 -9.66
C GLU A 69 9.63 -5.87 -10.19
N PRO A 70 9.51 -5.63 -11.51
CA PRO A 70 9.48 -4.28 -12.07
C PRO A 70 8.23 -3.48 -11.63
N GLU A 71 7.28 -4.14 -10.99
CA GLU A 71 6.01 -3.61 -10.49
C GLU A 71 6.15 -3.04 -9.07
N LEU A 72 7.23 -3.38 -8.34
CA LEU A 72 7.51 -2.88 -7.00
C LEU A 72 8.44 -1.67 -7.06
N THR A 73 7.97 -0.53 -6.54
CA THR A 73 8.72 0.72 -6.50
C THR A 73 8.90 1.20 -5.06
N GLU A 74 10.14 1.46 -4.64
CA GLU A 74 10.38 2.08 -3.33
C GLU A 74 9.87 3.53 -3.32
N VAL A 75 9.15 3.90 -2.27
CA VAL A 75 8.74 5.29 -2.03
C VAL A 75 9.33 5.81 -0.73
N GLY A 76 9.43 7.14 -0.63
CA GLY A 76 9.94 7.78 0.58
C GLY A 76 8.96 7.71 1.74
N ALA A 77 9.48 7.67 2.97
CA ALA A 77 8.65 7.69 4.18
C ALA A 77 7.71 8.90 4.23
N GLY A 78 8.20 10.09 3.81
CA GLY A 78 7.37 11.31 3.80
C GLY A 78 6.18 11.21 2.86
N GLU A 79 6.37 10.64 1.66
CA GLU A 79 5.28 10.45 0.70
C GLU A 79 4.21 9.49 1.24
N PHE A 80 4.64 8.40 1.89
CA PHE A 80 3.72 7.48 2.53
C PHE A 80 2.93 8.14 3.67
N GLU A 81 3.58 8.88 4.56
CA GLU A 81 2.90 9.54 5.68
C GLU A 81 1.89 10.59 5.19
N GLU A 82 2.20 11.36 4.14
CA GLU A 82 1.25 12.29 3.53
C GLU A 82 0.01 11.57 2.98
N LEU A 83 0.19 10.41 2.33
CA LEU A 83 -0.93 9.58 1.86
C LEU A 83 -1.73 9.01 3.03
N TRP A 84 -1.04 8.59 4.08
CA TRP A 84 -1.64 8.03 5.29
C TRP A 84 -2.51 9.05 6.03
N GLU A 85 -1.99 10.25 6.26
CA GLU A 85 -2.74 11.34 6.88
C GLU A 85 -3.98 11.69 6.07
N ARG A 86 -3.88 11.73 4.73
CA ARG A 86 -5.03 11.99 3.86
C ARG A 86 -6.06 10.86 3.89
N ALA A 87 -5.63 9.61 3.96
CA ALA A 87 -6.51 8.45 4.00
C ALA A 87 -7.20 8.27 5.37
N THR A 88 -6.62 8.83 6.43
CA THR A 88 -7.12 8.74 7.82
C THR A 88 -7.77 10.05 8.33
N ALA A 89 -7.62 11.15 7.58
CA ALA A 89 -8.28 12.42 7.87
C ALA A 89 -9.81 12.27 7.73
N ARG A 90 -10.51 12.51 8.84
CA ARG A 90 -11.98 12.50 8.93
C ARG A 90 -12.58 13.86 8.56
#